data_AF-I2B3T6-F1
#
_entry.id   AF-I2B3T6-F1
#
_cell.length_a   1.000
_cell.length_b   1.000
_cell.length_c   1.000
_cell.angle_alpha   90.00
_cell.angle_beta   90.00
_cell.angle_gamma   90.00
#
_symmetry.space_group_name_H-M   'P 1'
#
loop_
_entity.id
_entity.type
_entity.pdbx_description
1 polymer ?
#
loop_
_entity_poly.entity_id
_entity_poly.type
_entity_poly.pdbx_seq_one_letter_code
_entity_poly.pdbx_strand_id
1 'polypeptide(L)'
;MDAALVEQIYQSMTQMNDAVLYKAPSVASWTLHGNVIQGIPSGDAAPDYWRNAIINSANPAAQKYVSGDWKAIAFWFVAYPAATSTATLNGTRIAVSDVALWALFSDPAAPRDIAKAQWKQIRVTTRPSWAANYDFNLVDYIADTPNLSTDDTANIYQLDAEMHPIHGGTDIVCIAADCASPRILGTFVQLKAWLPESSPGNKVLISVGADYYPDKSVRAGDLTGAGYLPGAYGSRYQTITTTPRYIYAANVTDPDARDSRGNLFYDPNTPYSRNGGKTWLTREELQLNPPPVQAQK
;
A
#
# COMPACT_ATOMS: atom_id res chain seq x y z
N MET A 1 4.78 -14.67 -18.45
CA MET A 1 5.05 -14.44 -17.01
C MET A 1 4.62 -15.69 -16.26
N ASP A 2 5.27 -16.01 -15.14
CA ASP A 2 4.94 -17.19 -14.33
C ASP A 2 3.52 -17.06 -13.72
N ALA A 3 2.64 -18.02 -14.00
CA ALA A 3 1.29 -18.05 -13.42
C ALA A 3 1.31 -18.06 -11.89
N ALA A 4 2.36 -18.64 -11.29
CA ALA A 4 2.56 -18.67 -9.84
C ALA A 4 2.77 -17.27 -9.26
N LEU A 5 3.36 -16.35 -10.01
CA LEU A 5 3.56 -14.97 -9.55
C LEU A 5 2.26 -14.17 -9.57
N VAL A 6 1.50 -14.26 -10.66
CA VAL A 6 0.19 -13.58 -10.73
C VAL A 6 -0.69 -14.03 -9.56
N GLU A 7 -0.61 -15.32 -9.23
CA GLU A 7 -1.28 -15.86 -8.06
C GLU A 7 -0.76 -15.27 -6.75
N GLN A 8 0.56 -15.12 -6.57
CA GLN A 8 1.13 -14.47 -5.37
C GLN A 8 0.65 -13.03 -5.21
N ILE A 9 0.61 -12.24 -6.30
CA ILE A 9 0.13 -10.86 -6.27
C ILE A 9 -1.35 -10.84 -5.89
N TYR A 10 -2.17 -11.67 -6.54
CA TYR A 10 -3.59 -11.79 -6.25
C TYR A 10 -3.85 -12.18 -4.79
N GLN A 11 -3.20 -13.24 -4.32
CA GLN A 11 -3.32 -13.73 -2.94
C GLN A 11 -2.82 -12.73 -1.90
N SER A 12 -1.86 -11.87 -2.25
CA SER A 12 -1.41 -10.80 -1.35
C SER A 12 -2.51 -9.76 -1.09
N MET A 13 -3.52 -9.68 -1.96
CA MET A 13 -4.66 -8.77 -1.81
C MET A 13 -5.93 -9.47 -1.33
N THR A 14 -6.14 -10.74 -1.66
CA THR A 14 -7.43 -11.44 -1.47
C THR A 14 -7.43 -12.50 -0.36
N GLN A 15 -6.34 -12.61 0.41
CA GLN A 15 -6.27 -13.48 1.57
C GLN A 15 -6.16 -12.69 2.88
N MET A 16 -6.46 -13.39 3.98
CA MET A 16 -6.26 -12.89 5.33
C MET A 16 -4.76 -12.72 5.65
N ASN A 17 -4.48 -11.88 6.64
CA ASN A 17 -3.15 -11.74 7.23
C ASN A 17 -2.64 -13.10 7.75
N ASP A 18 -1.32 -13.35 7.65
CA ASP A 18 -0.73 -14.62 8.12
C ASP A 18 -0.90 -14.82 9.64
N ALA A 19 -1.10 -13.74 10.40
CA ALA A 19 -1.39 -13.76 11.82
C ALA A 19 -2.18 -12.51 12.26
N VAL A 20 -2.82 -12.61 13.43
CA VAL A 20 -3.39 -11.44 14.13
C VAL A 20 -2.28 -10.47 14.50
N LEU A 21 -2.49 -9.20 14.22
CA LEU A 21 -1.54 -8.13 14.51
C LEU A 21 -1.58 -7.73 15.99
N TYR A 22 -0.42 -7.50 16.60
CA TYR A 22 -0.29 -7.19 18.02
C TYR A 22 -0.99 -5.86 18.37
N LYS A 23 -1.98 -5.90 19.29
CA LYS A 23 -2.75 -4.71 19.74
C LYS A 23 -3.46 -3.90 18.64
N ALA A 24 -3.53 -4.39 17.41
CA ALA A 24 -4.23 -3.71 16.34
C ALA A 24 -5.74 -3.65 16.63
N PRO A 25 -6.45 -2.64 16.12
CA PRO A 25 -7.90 -2.53 16.30
C PRO A 25 -8.61 -3.73 15.67
N SER A 26 -9.61 -4.25 16.38
CA SER A 26 -10.29 -5.47 15.95
C SER A 26 -11.25 -5.28 14.79
N VAL A 27 -11.60 -4.04 14.42
CA VAL A 27 -12.67 -3.72 13.45
C VAL A 27 -12.18 -3.16 12.11
N ALA A 28 -10.97 -2.63 12.04
CA ALA A 28 -10.47 -2.03 10.81
C ALA A 28 -10.07 -3.13 9.80
N SER A 29 -10.54 -3.04 8.56
CA SER A 29 -10.36 -4.09 7.55
C SER A 29 -8.88 -4.41 7.26
N TRP A 30 -8.01 -3.38 7.29
CA TRP A 30 -6.57 -3.55 7.09
C TRP A 30 -5.90 -4.47 8.14
N THR A 31 -6.49 -4.63 9.33
CA THR A 31 -5.96 -5.55 10.36
C THR A 31 -6.29 -7.01 10.06
N LEU A 32 -7.17 -7.27 9.09
CA LEU A 32 -7.66 -8.59 8.74
C LEU A 32 -7.07 -9.09 7.42
N HIS A 33 -6.97 -8.22 6.41
CA HIS A 33 -6.57 -8.57 5.05
C HIS A 33 -6.10 -7.35 4.25
N GLY A 34 -5.63 -7.59 3.02
CA GLY A 34 -5.35 -6.52 2.07
C GLY A 34 -6.63 -5.83 1.60
N ASN A 35 -6.53 -4.57 1.16
CA ASN A 35 -7.70 -3.80 0.76
C ASN A 35 -7.37 -2.81 -0.36
N VAL A 36 -8.26 -2.70 -1.35
CA VAL A 36 -8.24 -1.63 -2.36
C VAL A 36 -9.14 -0.49 -1.90
N ILE A 37 -8.55 0.63 -1.46
CA ILE A 37 -9.33 1.74 -0.91
C ILE A 37 -9.70 2.72 -2.03
N GLN A 38 -8.75 3.51 -2.53
CA GLN A 38 -9.01 4.44 -3.65
C GLN A 38 -8.83 3.75 -5.02
N GLY A 39 -7.81 2.91 -5.16
CA GLY A 39 -7.54 2.08 -6.33
C GLY A 39 -7.04 2.80 -7.60
N ILE A 40 -7.64 3.93 -7.97
CA ILE A 40 -7.21 4.80 -9.08
C ILE A 40 -6.93 6.24 -8.59
N PRO A 41 -6.06 7.02 -9.25
CA PRO A 41 -5.66 8.34 -8.78
C PRO A 41 -6.72 9.41 -9.13
N SER A 42 -7.85 9.41 -8.43
CA SER A 42 -8.91 10.40 -8.61
C SER A 42 -9.63 10.70 -7.30
N GLY A 43 -9.97 11.97 -7.07
CA GLY A 43 -10.75 12.40 -5.91
C GLY A 43 -12.16 11.79 -5.86
N ASP A 44 -12.75 11.48 -7.03
CA ASP A 44 -14.06 10.83 -7.11
C ASP A 44 -14.00 9.33 -6.79
N ALA A 45 -12.80 8.74 -6.81
CA ALA A 45 -12.55 7.38 -6.37
C ALA A 45 -12.17 7.29 -4.88
N ALA A 46 -12.03 8.41 -4.18
CA ALA A 46 -11.83 8.40 -2.74
C ALA A 46 -13.11 7.92 -2.01
N PRO A 47 -12.97 7.20 -0.89
CA PRO A 47 -14.11 6.65 -0.17
C PRO A 47 -14.95 7.73 0.52
N ASP A 48 -16.26 7.49 0.62
CA ASP A 48 -17.21 8.48 1.11
C ASP A 48 -16.91 8.95 2.53
N TYR A 49 -16.44 8.08 3.42
CA TYR A 49 -16.09 8.50 4.79
C TYR A 49 -15.01 9.60 4.78
N TRP A 50 -14.01 9.46 3.90
CA TRP A 50 -12.92 10.41 3.77
C TRP A 50 -13.41 11.69 3.08
N ARG A 51 -14.14 11.54 1.97
CA ARG A 51 -14.69 12.68 1.23
C ARG A 51 -15.62 13.52 2.09
N ASN A 52 -16.50 12.88 2.86
CA ASN A 52 -17.41 13.55 3.78
C ASN A 52 -16.65 14.29 4.88
N ALA A 53 -15.57 13.71 5.42
CA ALA A 53 -14.73 14.41 6.40
C ALA A 53 -14.12 15.70 5.83
N ILE A 54 -13.62 15.67 4.59
CA ILE A 54 -13.11 16.86 3.90
C ILE A 54 -14.23 17.88 3.61
N ILE A 55 -15.38 17.44 3.11
CA ILE A 55 -16.51 18.33 2.80
C ILE A 55 -17.03 19.01 4.08
N ASN A 56 -17.18 18.24 5.16
CA ASN A 56 -17.71 18.70 6.44
C ASN A 56 -16.76 19.65 7.18
N SER A 57 -15.46 19.66 6.85
CA SER A 57 -14.54 20.64 7.42
C SER A 57 -14.78 22.06 6.90
N ALA A 58 -15.53 22.19 5.80
CA ALA A 58 -15.80 23.45 5.11
C ALA A 58 -14.54 24.24 4.72
N ASN A 59 -13.36 23.61 4.65
CA ASN A 59 -12.12 24.26 4.20
C ASN A 59 -12.05 24.25 2.66
N PRO A 60 -12.17 25.41 1.97
CA PRO A 60 -12.14 25.45 0.51
C PRO A 60 -10.84 24.92 -0.11
N ALA A 61 -9.72 25.06 0.60
CA ALA A 61 -8.42 24.57 0.13
C ALA A 61 -8.36 23.03 0.08
N ALA A 62 -9.08 22.36 0.99
CA ALA A 62 -9.16 20.90 1.05
C ALA A 62 -10.22 20.35 0.09
N GLN A 63 -11.33 21.09 -0.12
CA GLN A 63 -12.43 20.65 -0.99
C GLN A 63 -12.01 20.38 -2.43
N LYS A 64 -10.97 21.04 -2.94
CA LYS A 64 -10.45 20.77 -4.30
C LYS A 64 -9.94 19.33 -4.49
N TYR A 65 -9.70 18.58 -3.42
CA TYR A 65 -9.16 17.22 -3.48
C TYR A 65 -10.22 16.13 -3.62
N VAL A 66 -11.51 16.45 -3.41
CA VAL A 66 -12.60 15.45 -3.46
C VAL A 66 -13.13 15.19 -4.88
N SER A 67 -12.52 15.81 -5.89
CA SER A 67 -12.83 15.66 -7.31
C SER A 67 -11.56 15.82 -8.16
N GLY A 68 -11.64 15.37 -9.42
CA GLY A 68 -10.55 15.51 -10.39
C GLY A 68 -9.41 14.49 -10.21
N ASP A 69 -8.44 14.57 -11.10
CA ASP A 69 -7.35 13.61 -11.17
C ASP A 69 -6.24 13.93 -10.18
N TRP A 70 -5.73 12.88 -9.54
CA TRP A 70 -4.54 12.92 -8.72
C TRP A 70 -3.34 12.52 -9.58
N LYS A 71 -2.19 13.17 -9.39
CA LYS A 71 -1.06 13.08 -10.32
C LYS A 71 0.24 12.65 -9.66
N ALA A 72 0.21 12.34 -8.37
CA ALA A 72 1.37 11.92 -7.61
C ALA A 72 1.09 10.62 -6.83
N ILE A 73 2.16 9.95 -6.45
CA ILE A 73 2.14 8.63 -5.82
C ILE A 73 3.36 8.44 -4.92
N ALA A 74 3.21 7.66 -3.85
CA ALA A 74 4.33 7.16 -3.06
C ALA A 74 4.15 5.66 -2.75
N PHE A 75 5.26 4.95 -2.59
CA PHE A 75 5.28 3.60 -2.03
C PHE A 75 5.32 3.68 -0.51
N TRP A 76 4.67 2.72 0.17
CA TRP A 76 4.82 2.53 1.62
C TRP A 76 4.91 1.05 2.02
N PHE A 77 5.45 0.80 3.21
CA PHE A 77 5.45 -0.50 3.89
C PHE A 77 5.14 -0.34 5.37
N VAL A 78 4.54 -1.36 5.99
CA VAL A 78 4.35 -1.45 7.44
C VAL A 78 4.91 -2.76 7.95
N ALA A 79 5.85 -2.69 8.90
CA ALA A 79 6.32 -3.82 9.69
C ALA A 79 5.54 -3.90 10.99
N TYR A 80 4.90 -5.04 11.24
CA TYR A 80 3.94 -5.19 12.32
C TYR A 80 4.20 -6.49 13.11
N PRO A 81 4.36 -6.42 14.44
CA PRO A 81 4.48 -7.60 15.30
C PRO A 81 3.24 -8.50 15.25
N ALA A 82 3.44 -9.82 15.29
CA ALA A 82 2.34 -10.76 15.46
C ALA A 82 1.88 -10.81 16.93
N ALA A 83 0.57 -10.86 17.18
CA ALA A 83 0.01 -11.12 18.50
C ALA A 83 0.38 -12.53 19.04
N THR A 84 0.76 -13.44 18.15
CA THR A 84 1.17 -14.82 18.48
C THR A 84 2.69 -14.99 18.59
N SER A 85 3.46 -13.90 18.63
CA SER A 85 4.90 -13.97 18.94
C SER A 85 5.08 -14.49 20.37
N THR A 86 5.90 -15.52 20.55
CA THR A 86 6.17 -16.12 21.87
C THR A 86 7.46 -15.57 22.50
N ALA A 87 8.22 -14.79 21.74
CA ALA A 87 9.42 -14.11 22.18
C ALA A 87 9.19 -12.59 22.20
N THR A 88 9.93 -11.89 23.08
CA THR A 88 9.97 -10.42 23.06
C THR A 88 10.56 -9.95 21.73
N LEU A 89 9.88 -9.03 21.06
CA LEU A 89 10.34 -8.48 19.79
C LEU A 89 11.09 -7.15 19.96
N ASN A 90 11.27 -6.68 21.20
CA ASN A 90 12.11 -5.51 21.48
C ASN A 90 13.50 -5.74 20.87
N GLY A 91 13.97 -4.79 20.07
CA GLY A 91 15.27 -4.89 19.41
C GLY A 91 15.28 -5.79 18.18
N THR A 92 14.16 -6.40 17.80
CA THR A 92 14.08 -7.17 16.55
C THR A 92 14.24 -6.22 15.37
N ARG A 93 15.16 -6.59 14.47
CA ARG A 93 15.49 -5.80 13.28
C ARG A 93 14.75 -6.33 12.06
N ILE A 94 14.36 -5.40 11.19
CA ILE A 94 13.71 -5.66 9.90
C ILE A 94 14.56 -5.00 8.84
N ALA A 95 14.99 -5.78 7.84
CA ALA A 95 15.65 -5.26 6.65
C ALA A 95 14.67 -5.17 5.49
N VAL A 96 14.77 -4.08 4.74
CA VAL A 96 13.95 -3.81 3.55
C VAL A 96 14.81 -3.25 2.41
N SER A 97 14.57 -3.73 1.19
CA SER A 97 15.29 -3.30 -0.02
C SER A 97 14.44 -3.49 -1.28
N ASP A 98 15.01 -3.18 -2.45
CA ASP A 98 14.47 -3.46 -3.78
C ASP A 98 13.04 -2.93 -3.99
N VAL A 99 12.74 -1.75 -3.43
CA VAL A 99 11.48 -1.04 -3.63
C VAL A 99 11.32 -0.74 -5.12
N ALA A 100 10.17 -1.11 -5.65
CA ALA A 100 9.78 -0.66 -6.98
C ALA A 100 8.26 -0.47 -7.08
N LEU A 101 7.90 0.50 -7.93
CA LEU A 101 6.55 1.02 -8.10
C LEU A 101 6.27 1.15 -9.60
N TRP A 102 5.11 0.68 -10.04
CA TRP A 102 4.66 0.76 -11.42
C TRP A 102 3.21 1.21 -11.48
N ALA A 103 2.87 1.92 -12.55
CA ALA A 103 1.49 2.25 -12.89
C ALA A 103 1.15 1.69 -14.28
N LEU A 104 -0.10 1.23 -14.43
CA LEU A 104 -0.68 0.71 -15.66
C LEU A 104 -1.37 1.85 -16.41
N PHE A 105 -0.69 2.44 -17.38
CA PHE A 105 -1.18 3.54 -18.18
C PHE A 105 -2.15 3.02 -19.24
N SER A 106 -3.36 3.58 -19.32
CA SER A 106 -4.33 3.21 -20.35
C SER A 106 -3.86 3.62 -21.74
N ASP A 107 -4.19 2.84 -22.77
CA ASP A 107 -4.06 3.27 -24.16
C ASP A 107 -5.14 4.33 -24.48
N PRO A 108 -4.78 5.55 -24.95
CA PRO A 108 -5.75 6.57 -25.33
C PRO A 108 -6.78 6.11 -26.38
N ALA A 109 -6.40 5.21 -27.29
CA ALA A 109 -7.28 4.66 -28.31
C ALA A 109 -8.22 3.55 -27.75
N ALA A 110 -7.90 2.99 -26.58
CA ALA A 110 -8.67 1.94 -25.93
C ALA A 110 -8.58 2.08 -24.39
N PRO A 111 -9.17 3.13 -23.81
CA PRO A 111 -8.85 3.59 -22.46
C PRO A 111 -9.36 2.70 -21.32
N ARG A 112 -10.02 1.58 -21.64
CA ARG A 112 -10.47 0.55 -20.70
C ARG A 112 -9.94 -0.85 -21.04
N ASP A 113 -9.17 -0.97 -22.13
CA ASP A 113 -8.66 -2.26 -22.60
C ASP A 113 -7.35 -2.59 -21.88
N ILE A 114 -7.42 -3.49 -20.90
CA ILE A 114 -6.28 -3.91 -20.09
C ILE A 114 -5.17 -4.51 -20.95
N ALA A 115 -5.49 -5.23 -22.03
CA ALA A 115 -4.49 -5.87 -22.89
C ALA A 115 -3.63 -4.85 -23.65
N LYS A 116 -4.14 -3.63 -23.86
CA LYS A 116 -3.42 -2.55 -24.57
C LYS A 116 -2.74 -1.55 -23.63
N ALA A 117 -3.10 -1.59 -22.35
CA ALA A 117 -2.47 -0.75 -21.34
C ALA A 117 -0.99 -1.12 -21.12
N GLN A 118 -0.20 -0.17 -20.65
CA GLN A 118 1.25 -0.34 -20.48
C GLN A 118 1.69 -0.09 -19.05
N TRP A 119 2.32 -1.09 -18.44
CA TRP A 119 3.04 -0.92 -17.19
C TRP A 119 4.29 -0.05 -17.41
N LYS A 120 4.39 1.05 -16.68
CA LYS A 120 5.57 1.91 -16.66
C LYS A 120 6.07 2.03 -15.23
N GLN A 121 7.38 1.85 -15.06
CA GLN A 121 8.00 2.02 -13.76
C GLN A 121 8.00 3.49 -13.38
N ILE A 122 7.55 3.78 -12.17
CA ILE A 122 7.63 5.10 -11.54
C ILE A 122 8.98 5.18 -10.86
N ARG A 123 9.73 6.25 -11.13
CA ARG A 123 11.07 6.45 -10.57
C ARG A 123 10.96 6.88 -9.11
N VAL A 124 11.16 5.92 -8.22
CA VAL A 124 11.32 6.12 -6.78
C VAL A 124 12.70 5.65 -6.33
N THR A 125 13.10 5.97 -5.09
CA THR A 125 14.28 5.36 -4.48
C THR A 125 14.06 3.86 -4.32
N THR A 126 15.10 3.06 -4.55
CA THR A 126 15.03 1.59 -4.40
C THR A 126 15.03 1.13 -2.94
N ARG A 127 15.12 2.07 -2.01
CA ARG A 127 15.01 1.90 -0.56
C ARG A 127 14.09 2.97 0.00
N PRO A 128 13.40 2.74 1.13
CA PRO A 128 12.58 3.77 1.75
C PRO A 128 13.42 5.01 2.08
N SER A 129 12.86 6.21 1.88
CA SER A 129 13.51 7.48 2.24
C SER A 129 13.19 7.90 3.67
N TRP A 130 12.15 7.32 4.28
CA TRP A 130 11.74 7.57 5.66
C TRP A 130 11.16 6.31 6.31
N ALA A 131 11.19 6.28 7.64
CA ALA A 131 10.47 5.34 8.49
C ALA A 131 10.21 5.96 9.86
N ALA A 132 9.09 5.59 10.48
CA ALA A 132 8.69 6.05 11.81
C ALA A 132 7.86 4.99 12.53
N ASN A 133 7.89 5.06 13.86
CA ASN A 133 7.00 4.30 14.72
C ASN A 133 5.65 5.00 14.79
N TYR A 134 4.58 4.21 14.69
CA TYR A 134 3.19 4.67 14.85
C TYR A 134 2.51 3.93 15.98
N ASP A 135 1.40 4.47 16.46
CA ASP A 135 0.51 3.74 17.36
C ASP A 135 -0.06 2.47 16.69
N PHE A 136 -0.69 1.61 17.47
CA PHE A 136 -1.21 0.33 16.97
C PHE A 136 -2.41 0.47 16.02
N ASN A 137 -2.99 1.65 15.87
CA ASN A 137 -3.99 1.93 14.83
C ASN A 137 -3.39 2.56 13.57
N LEU A 138 -2.08 2.82 13.54
CA LEU A 138 -1.37 3.47 12.43
C LEU A 138 -1.91 4.88 12.12
N VAL A 139 -2.41 5.58 13.13
CA VAL A 139 -2.95 6.95 13.03
C VAL A 139 -1.96 7.97 13.58
N ASP A 140 -1.44 7.71 14.77
CA ASP A 140 -0.63 8.68 15.51
C ASP A 140 0.85 8.37 15.31
N TYR A 141 1.57 9.36 14.77
CA TYR A 141 3.02 9.36 14.72
C TYR A 141 3.61 9.39 16.15
N ILE A 142 4.59 8.53 16.41
CA ILE A 142 5.31 8.49 17.69
C ILE A 142 6.68 9.14 17.57
N ALA A 143 7.53 8.59 16.70
CA ALA A 143 8.90 9.05 16.52
C ALA A 143 9.50 8.48 15.23
N ASP A 144 10.47 9.18 14.66
CA ASP A 144 11.26 8.66 13.54
C ASP A 144 12.02 7.39 13.94
N THR A 145 12.09 6.43 13.02
CA THR A 145 12.82 5.18 13.21
C THR A 145 14.11 5.26 12.40
N PRO A 146 15.29 5.33 13.05
CA PRO A 146 16.54 5.50 12.34
C PRO A 146 16.86 4.29 11.46
N ASN A 147 17.45 4.54 10.29
CA ASN A 147 18.07 3.48 9.49
C ASN A 147 19.41 3.07 10.14
N LEU A 148 19.51 1.81 10.53
CA LEU A 148 20.68 1.20 11.17
C LEU A 148 21.61 0.49 10.18
N SER A 149 21.36 0.61 8.86
CA SER A 149 22.20 -0.04 7.87
C SER A 149 23.64 0.46 7.91
N THR A 150 24.59 -0.46 7.74
CA THR A 150 26.02 -0.14 7.65
C THR A 150 26.52 -0.11 6.20
N ASP A 151 25.65 -0.42 5.25
CA ASP A 151 25.94 -0.43 3.82
C ASP A 151 24.73 0.06 2.99
N ASP A 152 24.90 0.04 1.68
CA ASP A 152 23.90 0.50 0.70
C ASP A 152 22.96 -0.59 0.17
N THR A 153 22.98 -1.79 0.75
CA THR A 153 22.23 -2.94 0.23
C THR A 153 20.76 -2.97 0.70
N ALA A 154 20.49 -2.48 1.91
CA ALA A 154 19.18 -2.46 2.52
C ALA A 154 19.07 -1.32 3.53
N ASN A 155 17.85 -0.93 3.89
CA ASN A 155 17.61 -0.19 5.12
C ASN A 155 17.25 -1.18 6.23
N ILE A 156 17.75 -0.94 7.44
CA ILE A 156 17.50 -1.78 8.61
C ILE A 156 16.81 -0.93 9.68
N TYR A 157 15.63 -1.35 10.11
CA TYR A 157 14.87 -0.69 11.17
C TYR A 157 14.70 -1.63 12.36
N GLN A 158 14.48 -1.07 13.54
CA GLN A 158 14.39 -1.85 14.78
C GLN A 158 13.09 -1.52 15.51
N LEU A 159 12.38 -2.55 15.97
CA LEU A 159 11.23 -2.38 16.85
C LEU A 159 11.66 -1.83 18.21
N ASP A 160 10.88 -0.88 18.73
CA ASP A 160 11.07 -0.32 20.06
C ASP A 160 10.61 -1.28 21.17
N ALA A 161 10.74 -0.85 22.42
CA ALA A 161 10.43 -1.69 23.59
C ALA A 161 8.93 -2.03 23.68
N GLU A 162 8.08 -1.11 23.24
CA GLU A 162 6.64 -1.23 23.19
C GLU A 162 6.15 -2.04 21.97
N MET A 163 7.06 -2.32 21.03
CA MET A 163 6.82 -3.01 19.76
C MET A 163 5.80 -2.28 18.90
N HIS A 164 5.92 -0.96 18.82
CA HIS A 164 5.13 -0.16 17.91
C HIS A 164 5.40 -0.57 16.45
N PRO A 165 4.38 -0.58 15.59
CA PRO A 165 4.57 -0.80 14.15
C PRO A 165 5.49 0.26 13.54
N ILE A 166 6.30 -0.18 12.58
CA ILE A 166 7.15 0.71 11.79
C ILE A 166 6.48 0.93 10.45
N HIS A 167 6.12 2.17 10.14
CA HIS A 167 5.62 2.59 8.85
C HIS A 167 6.73 3.37 8.13
N GLY A 168 7.01 3.05 6.88
CA GLY A 168 7.98 3.78 6.07
C GLY A 168 7.59 3.80 4.61
N GLY A 169 8.33 4.56 3.81
CA GLY A 169 7.98 4.72 2.41
C GLY A 169 9.00 5.50 1.62
N THR A 170 8.62 5.84 0.38
CA THR A 170 9.42 6.70 -0.49
C THR A 170 8.91 8.13 -0.43
N ASP A 171 9.65 9.04 -1.05
CA ASP A 171 9.15 10.39 -1.32
C ASP A 171 7.95 10.34 -2.28
N ILE A 172 7.13 11.40 -2.23
CA ILE A 172 6.02 11.60 -3.14
C ILE A 172 6.57 12.04 -4.50
N VAL A 173 6.25 11.29 -5.55
CA VAL A 173 6.70 11.55 -6.92
C VAL A 173 5.53 11.70 -7.87
N CYS A 174 5.73 12.33 -9.02
CA CYS A 174 4.71 12.40 -10.06
C CYS A 174 4.54 11.04 -10.75
N ILE A 175 3.29 10.68 -11.08
CA ILE A 175 2.96 9.46 -11.83
C ILE A 175 3.47 9.57 -13.26
N ALA A 176 3.17 10.68 -13.95
CA ALA A 176 3.77 11.01 -15.24
C ALA A 176 5.02 11.86 -15.04
N ALA A 177 6.01 11.73 -15.93
CA ALA A 177 7.29 12.44 -15.82
C ALA A 177 7.13 13.98 -15.85
N ASP A 178 6.11 14.47 -16.54
CA ASP A 178 5.72 15.88 -16.66
C ASP A 178 4.67 16.30 -15.61
N CYS A 179 4.31 15.40 -14.68
CA CYS A 179 3.23 15.59 -13.71
C CYS A 179 1.86 15.89 -14.35
N ALA A 180 1.64 15.46 -15.60
CA ALA A 180 0.30 15.40 -16.16
C ALA A 180 -0.57 14.37 -15.40
N SER A 181 -1.88 14.40 -15.66
CA SER A 181 -2.84 13.43 -15.12
C SER A 181 -3.11 12.33 -16.15
N PRO A 182 -2.29 11.25 -16.18
CA PRO A 182 -2.57 10.12 -17.04
C PRO A 182 -3.77 9.33 -16.51
N ARG A 183 -4.49 8.68 -17.41
CA ARG A 183 -5.47 7.68 -17.01
C ARG A 183 -4.74 6.39 -16.60
N ILE A 184 -4.76 6.10 -15.30
CA ILE A 184 -4.18 4.90 -14.70
C ILE A 184 -5.29 3.89 -14.42
N LEU A 185 -5.05 2.64 -14.82
CA LEU A 185 -5.98 1.52 -14.61
C LEU A 185 -5.60 0.67 -13.40
N GLY A 186 -4.34 0.72 -13.00
CA GLY A 186 -3.86 0.05 -11.81
C GLY A 186 -2.43 0.42 -11.45
N THR A 187 -2.01 -0.02 -10.28
CA THR A 187 -0.68 0.23 -9.73
C THR A 187 -0.20 -1.06 -9.07
N PHE A 188 1.11 -1.27 -9.14
CA PHE A 188 1.79 -2.44 -8.59
C PHE A 188 3.02 -1.98 -7.82
N VAL A 189 3.26 -2.60 -6.66
CA VAL A 189 4.46 -2.41 -5.85
C VAL A 189 5.09 -3.73 -5.47
N GLN A 190 6.40 -3.69 -5.27
CA GLN A 190 7.15 -4.77 -4.66
C GLN A 190 8.15 -4.22 -3.63
N LEU A 191 8.46 -5.05 -2.63
CA LEU A 191 9.51 -4.82 -1.64
C LEU A 191 10.18 -6.14 -1.29
N LYS A 192 11.49 -6.16 -1.10
CA LYS A 192 12.18 -7.29 -0.49
C LYS A 192 12.31 -7.06 1.02
N ALA A 193 11.95 -8.04 1.84
CA ALA A 193 11.99 -7.91 3.29
C ALA A 193 12.43 -9.21 3.99
N TRP A 194 13.16 -9.07 5.11
CA TRP A 194 13.57 -10.18 5.99
C TRP A 194 13.93 -9.68 7.38
N LEU A 195 14.16 -10.63 8.29
CA LEU A 195 14.75 -10.40 9.60
C LEU A 195 16.26 -10.68 9.49
N PRO A 196 17.15 -9.68 9.60
CA PRO A 196 18.61 -9.91 9.56
C PRO A 196 19.05 -10.94 10.60
N GLU A 197 18.39 -10.87 11.77
CA GLU A 197 18.58 -11.74 12.91
C GLU A 197 17.20 -12.10 13.44
N SER A 198 16.95 -13.37 13.75
CA SER A 198 15.68 -13.81 14.33
C SER A 198 15.88 -14.95 15.30
N SER A 199 15.25 -14.86 16.47
CA SER A 199 15.16 -15.97 17.42
C SER A 199 13.93 -16.83 17.15
N PRO A 200 13.94 -18.13 17.50
CA PRO A 200 12.75 -18.97 17.44
C PRO A 200 11.58 -18.31 18.18
N GLY A 201 10.44 -18.19 17.49
CA GLY A 201 9.24 -17.55 18.05
C GLY A 201 9.09 -16.07 17.74
N ASN A 202 10.11 -15.39 17.21
CA ASN A 202 9.95 -14.03 16.68
C ASN A 202 9.04 -14.08 15.44
N LYS A 203 7.97 -13.28 15.46
CA LYS A 203 7.04 -13.17 14.33
C LYS A 203 6.74 -11.70 14.02
N VAL A 204 7.24 -11.25 12.88
CA VAL A 204 6.95 -9.93 12.31
C VAL A 204 6.35 -10.15 10.94
N LEU A 205 5.34 -9.35 10.61
CA LEU A 205 4.67 -9.35 9.32
C LEU A 205 4.94 -8.03 8.59
N ILE A 206 4.94 -8.07 7.27
CA ILE A 206 5.07 -6.90 6.41
C ILE A 206 3.82 -6.77 5.54
N SER A 207 3.28 -5.55 5.45
CA SER A 207 2.35 -5.12 4.41
C SER A 207 3.02 -4.05 3.56
N VAL A 208 2.68 -3.99 2.27
CA VAL A 208 3.14 -2.96 1.34
C VAL A 208 1.98 -2.40 0.53
N GLY A 209 2.13 -1.17 0.07
CA GLY A 209 1.11 -0.52 -0.73
C GLY A 209 1.61 0.76 -1.38
N ALA A 210 0.64 1.54 -1.85
CA ALA A 210 0.90 2.84 -2.41
C ALA A 210 -0.21 3.81 -1.99
N ASP A 211 0.14 5.09 -1.95
CA ASP A 211 -0.81 6.19 -1.72
C ASP A 211 -0.78 7.10 -2.93
N TYR A 212 -1.96 7.50 -3.42
CA TYR A 212 -2.05 8.56 -4.42
C TYR A 212 -2.14 9.92 -3.73
N TYR A 213 -1.65 10.94 -4.43
CA TYR A 213 -1.66 12.33 -3.96
C TYR A 213 -2.19 13.24 -5.06
N PRO A 214 -3.04 14.23 -4.72
CA PRO A 214 -3.47 15.25 -5.68
C PRO A 214 -2.30 15.94 -6.37
N ASP A 215 -1.21 16.19 -5.65
CA ASP A 215 0.08 16.63 -6.17
C ASP A 215 1.22 16.32 -5.18
N LYS A 216 2.47 16.52 -5.59
CA LYS A 216 3.66 16.23 -4.77
C LYS A 216 3.85 17.15 -3.55
N SER A 217 3.16 18.29 -3.54
CA SER A 217 3.27 19.29 -2.48
C SER A 217 2.24 19.11 -1.38
N VAL A 218 1.21 18.29 -1.57
CA VAL A 218 0.22 17.98 -0.54
C VAL A 218 0.90 17.48 0.73
N ARG A 219 0.44 18.02 1.86
CA ARG A 219 0.82 17.63 3.23
C ARG A 219 -0.44 17.28 4.01
N ALA A 220 -0.28 16.56 5.12
CA ALA A 220 -1.39 16.20 6.00
C ALA A 220 -2.23 17.41 6.45
N GLY A 221 -1.58 18.56 6.70
CA GLY A 221 -2.27 19.81 7.06
C GLY A 221 -3.21 20.36 5.97
N ASP A 222 -2.96 20.05 4.70
CA ASP A 222 -3.82 20.47 3.59
C ASP A 222 -5.14 19.70 3.55
N LEU A 223 -5.25 18.60 4.29
CA LEU A 223 -6.36 17.65 4.29
C LEU A 223 -7.30 17.89 5.48
N THR A 224 -7.49 19.16 5.85
CA THR A 224 -8.34 19.56 6.98
C THR A 224 -9.70 18.85 6.93
N GLY A 225 -10.06 18.18 8.02
CA GLY A 225 -11.25 17.34 8.12
C GLY A 225 -10.93 15.85 8.23
N ALA A 226 -10.14 15.33 7.28
CA ALA A 226 -9.68 13.95 7.32
C ALA A 226 -8.34 13.80 8.05
N GLY A 227 -7.38 14.68 7.77
CA GLY A 227 -6.03 14.65 8.37
C GLY A 227 -5.06 13.64 7.74
N TYR A 228 -5.52 12.83 6.80
CA TYR A 228 -4.74 11.82 6.08
C TYR A 228 -5.24 11.66 4.64
N LEU A 229 -4.53 10.93 3.78
CA LEU A 229 -4.99 10.53 2.44
C LEU A 229 -5.55 9.11 2.48
N PRO A 230 -6.59 8.79 1.69
CA PRO A 230 -6.93 7.40 1.48
C PRO A 230 -5.77 6.72 0.76
N GLY A 231 -5.38 5.54 1.21
CA GLY A 231 -4.41 4.75 0.47
C GLY A 231 -4.96 4.34 -0.90
N ALA A 232 -4.09 4.08 -1.88
CA ALA A 232 -4.52 3.44 -3.10
C ALA A 232 -5.01 2.02 -2.78
N TYR A 233 -4.16 1.28 -2.05
CA TYR A 233 -4.39 -0.07 -1.55
C TYR A 233 -3.26 -0.46 -0.60
N GLY A 234 -3.46 -1.54 0.16
CA GLY A 234 -2.40 -2.21 0.92
C GLY A 234 -2.56 -3.73 0.87
N SER A 235 -1.45 -4.47 0.81
CA SER A 235 -1.48 -5.93 0.89
C SER A 235 -1.92 -6.39 2.27
N ARG A 236 -2.29 -7.67 2.34
CA ARG A 236 -2.29 -8.39 3.61
C ARG A 236 -0.89 -8.36 4.24
N TYR A 237 -0.86 -8.52 5.55
CA TYR A 237 0.37 -8.69 6.31
C TYR A 237 0.87 -10.12 6.15
N GLN A 238 2.08 -10.25 5.63
CA GLN A 238 2.75 -11.52 5.38
C GLN A 238 3.94 -11.70 6.31
N THR A 239 4.10 -12.88 6.88
CA THR A 239 5.21 -13.19 7.80
C THR A 239 6.54 -13.17 7.05
N ILE A 240 7.50 -12.41 7.58
CA ILE A 240 8.88 -12.43 7.11
C ILE A 240 9.73 -13.33 8.01
N THR A 241 10.76 -13.92 7.42
CA THR A 241 11.72 -14.79 8.12
C THR A 241 13.13 -14.25 7.90
N THR A 242 14.15 -15.01 8.29
CA THR A 242 15.54 -14.68 7.98
C THR A 242 15.88 -14.82 6.50
N THR A 243 15.02 -15.45 5.70
CA THR A 243 15.21 -15.58 4.26
C THR A 243 14.59 -14.37 3.54
N PRO A 244 15.37 -13.58 2.78
CA PRO A 244 14.84 -12.50 1.94
C PRO A 244 13.76 -12.98 0.99
N ARG A 245 12.60 -12.33 1.04
CA ARG A 245 11.46 -12.59 0.15
C ARG A 245 10.88 -11.29 -0.36
N TYR A 246 10.33 -11.35 -1.58
CA TYR A 246 9.51 -10.26 -2.09
C TYR A 246 8.10 -10.32 -1.49
N ILE A 247 7.58 -9.14 -1.16
CA ILE A 247 6.20 -8.85 -0.79
C ILE A 247 5.64 -8.02 -1.93
N TYR A 248 4.44 -8.36 -2.40
CA TYR A 248 3.81 -7.76 -3.56
C TYR A 248 2.46 -7.17 -3.21
N ALA A 249 2.08 -6.10 -3.89
CA ALA A 249 0.72 -5.58 -3.81
C ALA A 249 0.32 -4.90 -5.12
N ALA A 250 -0.94 -5.04 -5.50
CA ALA A 250 -1.56 -4.33 -6.61
C ALA A 250 -2.99 -3.97 -6.24
N ASN A 251 -3.62 -3.03 -6.95
CA ASN A 251 -5.05 -2.79 -6.80
C ASN A 251 -5.90 -3.91 -7.45
N VAL A 252 -5.67 -5.17 -7.09
CA VAL A 252 -6.40 -6.34 -7.60
C VAL A 252 -7.33 -6.89 -6.54
N THR A 253 -8.52 -7.34 -6.94
CA THR A 253 -9.48 -7.97 -6.03
C THR A 253 -10.42 -8.93 -6.77
N ASP A 254 -11.23 -9.66 -6.01
CA ASP A 254 -12.43 -10.33 -6.51
C ASP A 254 -13.65 -9.56 -5.99
N PRO A 255 -14.51 -9.04 -6.90
CA PRO A 255 -15.65 -8.22 -6.52
C PRO A 255 -16.69 -8.98 -5.66
N ASP A 256 -16.70 -10.31 -5.74
CA ASP A 256 -17.63 -11.19 -5.06
C ASP A 256 -17.02 -11.83 -3.81
N ALA A 257 -15.69 -11.78 -3.65
CA ALA A 257 -15.02 -12.25 -2.44
C ALA A 257 -15.42 -11.42 -1.21
N ARG A 258 -15.60 -12.10 -0.08
CA ARG A 258 -15.86 -11.48 1.22
C ARG A 258 -14.99 -12.13 2.29
N ASP A 259 -14.56 -11.35 3.28
CA ASP A 259 -13.91 -11.87 4.47
C ASP A 259 -14.91 -12.65 5.35
N SER A 260 -14.42 -13.22 6.45
CA SER A 260 -15.26 -13.98 7.41
C SER A 260 -16.33 -13.13 8.12
N ARG A 261 -16.31 -11.81 7.95
CA ARG A 261 -17.26 -10.84 8.51
C ARG A 261 -18.17 -10.24 7.44
N GLY A 262 -18.09 -10.71 6.19
CA GLY A 262 -18.89 -10.18 5.08
C GLY A 262 -18.35 -8.89 4.49
N ASN A 263 -17.13 -8.45 4.84
CA ASN A 263 -16.52 -7.26 4.26
C ASN A 263 -15.90 -7.57 2.91
N LEU A 264 -15.88 -6.55 2.06
CA LEU A 264 -15.19 -6.55 0.78
C LEU A 264 -13.69 -6.31 0.93
N PHE A 265 -12.91 -6.83 -0.01
CA PHE A 265 -11.49 -6.55 -0.18
C PHE A 265 -11.23 -5.26 -1.00
N TYR A 266 -12.27 -4.47 -1.23
CA TYR A 266 -12.20 -3.13 -1.81
C TYR A 266 -13.28 -2.22 -1.19
N ASP A 267 -13.13 -0.90 -1.32
CA ASP A 267 -14.16 0.06 -0.91
C ASP A 267 -15.19 0.26 -2.05
N PRO A 268 -16.45 -0.19 -1.90
CA PRO A 268 -17.47 -0.01 -2.92
C PRO A 268 -18.12 1.39 -2.87
N ASN A 269 -17.91 2.15 -1.78
CA ASN A 269 -18.66 3.36 -1.47
C ASN A 269 -17.89 4.60 -1.92
N THR A 270 -17.76 4.73 -3.24
CA THR A 270 -17.16 5.90 -3.91
C THR A 270 -18.12 6.46 -4.96
N PRO A 271 -18.10 7.78 -5.23
CA PRO A 271 -18.83 8.34 -6.37
C PRO A 271 -18.48 7.67 -7.69
N TYR A 272 -17.20 7.34 -7.89
CA TYR A 272 -16.71 6.69 -9.09
C TYR A 272 -17.36 5.31 -9.29
N SER A 273 -17.39 4.47 -8.25
CA SER A 273 -18.01 3.13 -8.30
C SER A 273 -19.52 3.20 -8.53
N ARG A 274 -20.21 4.14 -7.87
CA ARG A 274 -21.66 4.36 -8.08
C ARG A 274 -22.01 4.77 -9.52
N ASN A 275 -21.08 5.41 -10.22
CA ASN A 275 -21.22 5.77 -11.62
C ASN A 275 -20.76 4.65 -12.59
N GLY A 276 -20.62 3.42 -12.11
CA GLY A 276 -20.18 2.27 -12.90
C GLY A 276 -18.67 2.22 -13.16
N GLY A 277 -17.91 3.06 -12.46
CA GLY A 277 -16.46 3.01 -12.45
C GLY A 277 -15.91 1.82 -11.66
N LYS A 278 -14.65 1.48 -11.91
CA LYS A 278 -13.97 0.34 -11.32
C LYS A 278 -12.61 0.76 -10.78
N THR A 279 -12.37 0.57 -9.48
CA THR A 279 -11.14 1.01 -8.78
C THR A 279 -10.09 -0.09 -8.69
N TRP A 280 -10.39 -1.30 -9.17
CA TRP A 280 -9.52 -2.47 -9.08
C TRP A 280 -9.32 -3.14 -10.45
N LEU A 281 -8.39 -4.09 -10.50
CA LEU A 281 -8.24 -5.11 -11.55
C LEU A 281 -8.84 -6.46 -11.09
N THR A 282 -9.44 -7.24 -11.98
CA THR A 282 -9.76 -8.65 -11.67
C THR A 282 -8.52 -9.53 -11.73
N ARG A 283 -8.65 -10.77 -11.27
CA ARG A 283 -7.63 -11.80 -11.47
C ARG A 283 -7.35 -12.03 -12.96
N GLU A 284 -8.38 -12.11 -13.79
CA GLU A 284 -8.27 -12.35 -15.23
C GLU A 284 -7.57 -11.18 -15.93
N GLU A 285 -7.88 -9.95 -15.54
CA GLU A 285 -7.21 -8.75 -16.06
C GLU A 285 -5.75 -8.69 -15.67
N LEU A 286 -5.42 -9.06 -14.42
CA LEU A 286 -4.05 -9.18 -13.96
C LEU A 286 -3.31 -10.29 -14.73
N GLN A 287 -3.96 -11.42 -15.01
CA GLN A 287 -3.38 -12.50 -15.83
C GLN A 287 -3.18 -12.09 -17.29
N LEU A 288 -4.10 -11.30 -17.84
CA LEU A 288 -4.05 -10.82 -19.22
C LEU A 288 -2.91 -9.82 -19.45
N ASN A 289 -2.65 -8.93 -18.49
CA ASN A 289 -1.56 -7.96 -18.55
C ASN A 289 -0.84 -7.84 -17.19
N PRO A 290 0.02 -8.80 -16.84
CA PRO A 290 0.62 -8.85 -15.53
C PRO A 290 1.78 -7.84 -15.40
N PRO A 291 2.02 -7.28 -14.19
CA PRO A 291 3.04 -6.27 -13.99
C PRO A 291 4.46 -6.87 -14.10
N PRO A 292 5.45 -6.09 -14.58
CA PRO A 292 6.83 -6.54 -14.59
C PRO A 292 7.34 -6.71 -13.16
N VAL A 293 7.98 -7.84 -12.87
CA VAL A 293 8.62 -8.10 -11.59
C VAL A 293 10.13 -8.23 -11.73
N GLN A 294 10.83 -7.90 -10.65
CA GLN A 294 12.21 -8.33 -10.51
C GLN A 294 12.21 -9.77 -9.97
N ALA A 295 12.80 -10.70 -10.73
CA ALA A 295 12.84 -12.11 -10.34
C ALA A 295 13.60 -12.31 -9.02
N GLN A 296 13.18 -13.31 -8.22
CA GLN A 296 14.03 -13.88 -7.17
C GLN A 296 15.27 -14.47 -7.86
N LYS A 297 16.40 -13.77 -7.77
CA LYS A 297 17.71 -14.35 -8.06
C LYS A 297 18.27 -14.95 -6.79
#